data_AF-A0A969F4C5-F1
#
_entry.id   AF-A0A969F4C5-F1
#
_cell.length_a   1.000
_cell.length_b   1.000
_cell.length_c   1.000
_cell.angle_alpha   90.00
_cell.angle_beta   90.00
_cell.angle_gamma   90.00
#
_symmetry.space_group_name_H-M   'P 1'
#
loop_
_entity.id
_entity.type
_entity.pdbx_description
1 polymer ?
#
loop_
_entity_poly.entity_id
_entity_poly.type
_entity_poly.pdbx_seq_one_letter_code
_entity_poly.pdbx_strand_id
1 'polypeptide(L)' 'MTYTYVEDAAEGIVLAAEKGRLGESYVLAGPAIPLGEMVDFWANLLGRARRFCVYQAR' A
#
# COMPACT_ATOMS: atom_id res chain seq x y z
N MET A 1 5.25 4.55 -0.73
CA MET A 1 4.26 3.93 -1.63
C MET A 1 3.09 3.48 -0.77
N THR A 2 1.87 3.45 -1.30
CA THR A 2 0.70 2.95 -0.58
C THR A 2 0.25 1.62 -1.17
N TYR A 3 -0.27 0.76 -0.31
CA TYR A 3 -0.84 -0.53 -0.68
C TYR A 3 -2.20 -0.62 0.02
N THR A 4 -3.14 -1.31 -0.59
CA THR A 4 -4.47 -1.53 -0.01
C THR A 4 -4.79 -3.01 -0.12
N TYR A 5 -5.53 -3.52 0.85
CA TYR A 5 -6.11 -4.85 0.75
C TYR A 5 -7.19 -4.85 -0.35
N VAL A 6 -7.38 -5.98 -1.03
CA VAL A 6 -8.24 -6.06 -2.22
C VAL A 6 -9.70 -5.83 -1.84
N GLU A 7 -10.12 -6.33 -0.70
CA GLU A 7 -11.45 -6.21 -0.15
C GLU A 7 -11.76 -4.75 0.21
N ASP A 8 -10.79 -4.04 0.80
CA ASP A 8 -10.91 -2.60 1.07
C ASP A 8 -11.02 -1.78 -0.22
N ALA A 9 -10.31 -2.18 -1.28
CA ALA A 9 -10.44 -1.55 -2.58
C ALA A 9 -11.82 -1.78 -3.20
N ALA A 10 -12.38 -2.99 -3.08
CA ALA A 10 -13.72 -3.29 -3.56
C ALA A 10 -14.78 -2.43 -2.85
N GLU A 11 -14.70 -2.32 -1.52
CA GLU A 11 -15.56 -1.42 -0.73
C GLU A 11 -15.38 0.04 -1.15
N GLY A 12 -14.13 0.47 -1.37
CA GLY A 12 -13.81 1.82 -1.82
C GLY A 12 -14.39 2.15 -3.21
N ILE A 13 -14.42 1.19 -4.14
CA ILE A 13 -15.05 1.36 -5.45
C ILE A 13 -16.55 1.59 -5.31
N VAL A 14 -17.22 0.77 -4.49
CA VAL A 14 -18.67 0.93 -4.24
C VAL A 14 -18.94 2.29 -3.60
N LEU A 15 -18.13 2.69 -2.61
CA LEU A 15 -18.28 3.99 -1.94
C LEU A 15 -18.09 5.17 -2.91
N ALA A 16 -17.11 5.08 -3.82
CA ALA A 16 -16.91 6.10 -4.85
C ALA A 16 -18.07 6.17 -5.84
N ALA A 17 -18.69 5.03 -6.16
CA ALA A 17 -19.88 4.98 -7.01
C ALA A 17 -21.10 5.61 -6.33
N GLU A 18 -21.29 5.37 -5.03
CA GLU A 18 -22.45 5.86 -4.28
C GLU A 18 -22.35 7.33 -3.88
N LYS A 19 -21.15 7.79 -3.51
CA LYS A 19 -20.96 9.11 -2.85
C LYS A 19 -19.98 10.02 -3.58
N GLY A 20 -19.37 9.53 -4.65
CA GLY A 20 -18.41 10.31 -5.43
C GLY A 20 -19.09 11.40 -6.27
N ARG A 21 -18.25 12.26 -6.86
CA ARG A 21 -18.67 13.31 -7.79
C ARG A 21 -18.05 13.11 -9.17
N LEU A 22 -18.83 13.42 -10.20
CA LEU A 22 -18.36 13.38 -11.58
C LEU A 22 -17.17 14.34 -11.78
N GLY A 23 -16.14 13.85 -12.46
CA GLY A 23 -14.90 14.59 -12.70
C GLY A 23 -13.87 14.50 -11.56
N GLU A 24 -14.21 13.89 -10.41
CA GLU A 24 -13.24 13.61 -9.36
C GLU A 24 -12.56 12.26 -9.56
N SER A 25 -11.36 12.14 -8.98
CA SER A 25 -10.59 10.90 -8.93
C SER A 25 -10.24 10.61 -7.48
N TYR A 26 -10.48 9.39 -7.03
CA TYR A 26 -10.24 8.97 -5.67
C TYR A 26 -9.09 7.96 -5.63
N VAL A 27 -8.16 8.17 -4.71
CA VAL A 27 -7.06 7.24 -4.46
C VAL A 27 -7.50 6.29 -3.35
N LEU A 28 -7.75 5.03 -3.70
CA LEU A 28 -8.08 3.98 -2.75
C LEU A 28 -6.77 3.37 -2.21
N ALA A 29 -6.31 3.89 -1.08
CA ALA A 29 -5.03 3.54 -0.51
C ALA A 29 -5.16 3.22 0.98
N GLY A 30 -4.51 2.13 1.40
CA GLY A 30 -4.25 1.85 2.80
C GLY A 30 -3.07 2.67 3.33
N PRO A 31 -2.60 2.36 4.55
CA PRO A 31 -1.51 3.07 5.20
C PRO A 31 -0.26 3.20 4.32
N ALA A 32 0.38 4.37 4.37
CA ALA A 32 1.64 4.58 3.67
C ALA A 32 2.78 3.90 4.43
N ILE A 33 3.50 3.01 3.74
CA ILE A 33 4.64 2.28 4.32
C ILE A 33 5.90 2.60 3.49
N PRO A 34 7.04 2.96 4.14
CA PRO A 34 8.34 3.06 3.47
C PRO A 34 8.71 1.73 2.79
N LEU A 35 9.29 1.81 1.60
CA LEU A 35 9.64 0.59 0.85
C LEU A 35 10.61 -0.32 1.62
N GLY A 36 11.56 0.27 2.37
CA GLY A 36 12.48 -0.50 3.22
C GLY A 36 11.75 -1.31 4.29
N GLU A 37 10.79 -0.70 4.98
CA GLU A 37 10.00 -1.35 6.02
C GLU A 37 9.14 -2.48 5.46
N MET A 38 8.55 -2.28 4.28
CA MET A 38 7.82 -3.35 3.59
C MET A 38 8.71 -4.55 3.25
N VAL A 39 9.92 -4.30 2.72
CA VAL A 39 10.86 -5.37 2.38
C VAL A 39 11.32 -6.11 3.66
N ASP A 40 11.55 -5.37 4.74
CA ASP A 40 11.89 -5.94 6.05
C ASP A 40 10.75 -6.83 6.57
N PHE A 41 9.50 -6.37 6.43
CA PHE A 41 8.31 -7.16 6.78
C PHE A 41 8.24 -8.48 6.00
N TRP A 42 8.41 -8.45 4.68
CA TRP A 42 8.41 -9.68 3.87
C TRP A 42 9.56 -10.61 4.19
N ALA A 43 10.76 -10.06 4.43
CA ALA A 43 11.94 -10.84 4.80
C ALA A 43 11.68 -11.60 6.11
N ASN A 44 11.12 -10.93 7.11
CA ASN A 44 10.73 -11.52 8.38
C ASN A 44 9.66 -12.60 8.22
N LEU A 45 8.59 -12.32 7.46
CA LEU A 45 7.50 -13.27 7.22
C LEU A 45 7.98 -14.56 6.53
N LEU A 46 8.94 -14.45 5.61
CA LEU A 46 9.47 -15.56 4.84
C LEU A 46 10.68 -16.25 5.51
N GLY A 47 11.13 -15.78 6.68
CA GLY A 47 12.33 -16.28 7.35
C GLY A 47 13.62 -16.09 6.54
N ARG A 48 13.72 -15.01 5.76
CA ARG A 48 14.86 -14.72 4.87
C ARG A 48 15.57 -13.45 5.30
N ALA A 49 16.86 -13.37 5.02
CA ALA A 49 17.61 -12.12 5.17
C ALA A 49 17.31 -11.18 4.00
N ARG A 50 17.19 -9.88 4.30
CA ARG A 50 17.02 -8.83 3.29
C ARG A 50 18.26 -8.76 2.39
N ARG A 51 18.09 -9.06 1.11
CA ARG A 51 19.12 -8.85 0.05
C ARG A 51 18.94 -7.55 -0.73
N PHE A 52 17.87 -6.80 -0.47
CA PHE A 52 17.62 -5.51 -1.12
C PHE A 52 18.22 -4.36 -0.31
N CYS A 53 19.19 -3.66 -0.89
CA CYS A 53 19.77 -2.45 -0.31
C CYS A 53 19.03 -1.23 -0.85
N VAL A 54 18.09 -0.68 -0.07
CA VAL A 54 17.58 0.66 -0.32
C VAL A 54 18.55 1.61 0.38
N TYR A 55 19.14 2.55 -0.36
CA TYR A 55 20.13 3.52 0.14
C TYR A 55 19.64 4.16 1.45
N GLN A 56 20.27 3.81 2.57
CA GLN A 56 20.04 4.48 3.85
C GLN A 56 20.93 5.72 3.86
N ALA A 57 20.36 6.88 3.56
CA ALA A 57 20.96 8.14 3.99
C ALA A 57 20.94 8.14 5.53
N ARG A 58 22.13 8.28 6.10
CA ARG A 58 22.41 8.21 7.54
C ARG A 58 21.84 9.42 8.27
#